data_AF-A0A517SV41-F1
#
_entry.id   AF-A0A517SV41-F1
#
_cell.length_a   1.000
_cell.length_b   1.000
_cell.length_c   1.000
_cell.angle_alpha   90.00
_cell.angle_beta   90.00
_cell.angle_gamma   90.00
#
_symmetry.space_group_name_H-M   'P 1'
#
loop_
_entity.id
_entity.type
_entity.pdbx_description
1 polymer ?
#
loop_
_entity_poly.entity_id
_entity_poly.type
_entity_poly.pdbx_seq_one_letter_code
_entity_poly.pdbx_strand_id
1 'polypeptide(L)' 'MYRILEENQSTRERRNQLTHPKCKKTELLATGPNEVWSWDITKLKGPQKWTYYYLYVILEIYSRSVVG' A
#
# COMPACT_ATOMS: atom_id res chain seq x y z
N MET A 1 -34.08 13.21 -22.09
CA MET A 1 -33.65 11.80 -22.17
C MET A 1 -33.38 11.19 -20.80
N TYR A 2 -32.65 11.87 -19.89
CA TYR A 2 -32.44 11.38 -18.51
C TYR A 2 -33.74 11.15 -17.71
N ARG A 3 -34.74 12.04 -17.80
CA ARG A 3 -36.04 11.89 -17.11
C ARG A 3 -36.78 10.60 -17.48
N ILE A 4 -36.79 10.23 -18.76
CA ILE A 4 -37.41 8.99 -19.26
C ILE A 4 -36.61 7.76 -18.80
N LEU A 5 -35.28 7.83 -18.81
CA LEU A 5 -34.43 6.72 -18.37
C LEU A 5 -34.50 6.50 -16.85
N GLU A 6 -34.71 7.56 -16.07
CA GLU A 6 -34.92 7.52 -14.62
C GLU A 6 -36.28 6.93 -14.27
N GLU A 7 -37.35 7.32 -14.97
CA GLU A 7 -38.68 6.68 -14.87
C GLU A 7 -38.62 5.18 -15.18
N ASN A 8 -37.77 4.77 -16.13
CA ASN A 8 -37.57 3.37 -16.52
C ASN A 8 -36.44 2.66 -15.76
N GLN A 9 -35.92 3.24 -14.66
CA GLN A 9 -34.83 2.70 -13.84
C GLN A 9 -33.58 2.25 -14.62
N SER A 10 -33.40 2.79 -15.83
CA SER A 10 -32.42 2.34 -16.82
C SER A 10 -31.08 3.06 -16.71
N THR A 11 -30.93 3.95 -15.73
CA THR A 11 -29.73 4.71 -15.38
C THR A 11 -28.84 4.05 -14.33
N ARG A 12 -29.28 2.94 -13.70
CA ARG A 12 -28.47 2.24 -12.69
C ARG A 12 -27.34 1.44 -13.34
N GLU A 13 -26.20 1.35 -12.64
CA GLU A 13 -25.11 0.43 -12.98
C GLU A 13 -25.64 -1.02 -13.09
N ARG A 14 -25.40 -1.66 -14.24
CA ARG A 14 -25.94 -2.99 -14.59
C ARG A 14 -24.99 -4.14 -14.25
N ARG A 15 -23.72 -3.84 -14.02
CA ARG A 15 -22.71 -4.86 -13.67
C ARG A 15 -22.88 -5.30 -12.22
N ASN A 16 -22.73 -6.60 -11.97
CA ASN A 16 -22.67 -7.15 -10.63
C ASN A 16 -21.30 -6.82 -10.00
N GLN A 17 -21.12 -5.57 -9.56
CA GLN A 17 -19.88 -5.09 -8.96
C GLN A 17 -19.72 -5.68 -7.54
N LEU A 18 -18.57 -6.32 -7.30
CA LEU A 18 -18.19 -6.79 -5.98
C LEU A 18 -17.93 -5.59 -5.06
N THR A 19 -18.86 -5.34 -4.16
CA THR A 19 -18.67 -4.34 -3.09
C THR A 19 -17.88 -4.98 -1.97
N HIS A 20 -16.61 -4.62 -1.83
CA HIS A 20 -15.80 -5.04 -0.69
C HIS A 20 -16.16 -4.16 0.52
N PRO A 21 -16.52 -4.74 1.66
CA PRO A 21 -16.67 -3.98 2.90
C PRO A 21 -15.39 -3.20 3.18
N LYS A 22 -15.52 -1.99 3.72
CA LYS A 22 -14.36 -1.24 4.21
C LYS A 22 -13.78 -2.00 5.40
N CYS A 23 -12.76 -2.81 5.16
CA CYS A 23 -11.99 -3.43 6.22
C CYS A 23 -11.05 -2.40 6.82
N LYS A 24 -11.04 -2.27 8.15
CA LYS A 24 -10.01 -1.47 8.84
C LYS A 24 -8.67 -2.17 8.63
N LYS A 25 -7.69 -1.47 8.06
CA LYS A 25 -6.33 -1.99 7.95
C LYS A 25 -5.79 -2.21 9.36
N THR A 26 -5.19 -3.37 9.61
CA THR A 26 -4.50 -3.61 10.88
C THR A 26 -3.32 -2.65 11.00
N GLU A 27 -3.28 -1.92 12.09
CA GLU A 27 -2.15 -1.07 12.46
C GLU A 27 -1.29 -1.85 13.45
N LEU A 28 0.01 -1.95 13.17
CA LEU A 28 0.98 -2.54 14.09
C LEU A 28 1.62 -1.42 14.91
N LEU A 29 1.68 -1.60 16.22
CA LEU A 29 2.33 -0.69 17.16
C LEU A 29 3.43 -1.44 17.88
N ALA A 30 4.66 -0.94 17.83
CA ALA A 30 5.75 -1.46 18.65
C ALA A 30 5.78 -0.72 20.00
N THR A 31 5.68 -1.48 21.08
CA THR A 31 5.80 -1.02 22.47
C THR A 31 7.18 -1.29 23.06
N GLY A 32 7.96 -2.17 22.43
CA GLY A 32 9.34 -2.47 22.80
C GLY A 32 10.21 -2.93 21.61
N PRO A 33 11.51 -3.16 21.87
CA PRO A 33 12.46 -3.58 20.83
C PRO A 33 12.14 -4.97 20.26
N ASN A 34 12.33 -5.13 18.95
CA ASN A 34 12.16 -6.39 18.21
C ASN A 34 10.72 -6.93 18.13
N GLU A 35 9.71 -6.10 18.37
CA GLU A 35 8.31 -6.48 18.23
C GLU A 35 7.81 -6.32 16.78
N VAL A 36 8.28 -5.29 16.07
CA VAL A 36 7.84 -4.97 14.71
C VAL A 36 9.03 -4.50 13.87
N TRP A 37 9.15 -5.06 12.67
CA TRP A 37 10.13 -4.64 11.68
C TRP A 37 9.44 -4.00 10.47
N SER A 38 10.11 -2.98 9.94
CA SER A 38 9.80 -2.41 8.63
C SER A 38 10.95 -2.73 7.68
N TRP A 39 10.68 -2.70 6.38
CA TRP A 39 11.71 -2.83 5.38
C TRP A 39 11.50 -1.79 4.28
N ASP A 40 12.59 -1.35 3.67
CA ASP A 40 12.57 -0.42 2.54
C ASP A 40 13.57 -0.85 1.47
N ILE A 41 13.30 -0.42 0.23
CA ILE A 41 14.24 -0.57 -0.89
C ILE A 41 14.55 0.79 -1.46
N THR A 42 15.82 1.19 -1.34
CA THR A 42 16.32 2.44 -1.91
C THR A 42 17.16 2.16 -3.15
N LYS A 43 16.84 2.83 -4.25
CA LYS A 43 17.61 2.77 -5.51
C LYS A 43 18.79 3.75 -5.44
N LEU A 44 20.00 3.23 -5.33
CA LEU A 44 21.24 4.00 -5.29
C LEU A 44 21.84 4.13 -6.69
N LYS A 45 22.34 5.32 -7.02
CA LYS A 45 23.02 5.59 -8.29
C LYS A 45 24.34 4.81 -8.34
N GLY A 46 24.53 4.00 -9.38
CA GLY A 46 25.77 3.28 -9.63
C GLY A 46 26.85 4.14 -10.29
N PRO A 47 28.08 3.60 -10.43
CA PRO A 47 29.23 4.35 -10.93
C PRO A 47 29.17 4.66 -12.43
N GLN A 48 28.34 3.94 -13.20
CA GLN A 48 28.23 4.07 -14.65
C GLN A 48 26.80 4.42 -15.07
N LYS A 49 26.66 4.96 -16.29
CA LYS A 49 25.36 5.32 -16.86
C LYS A 49 24.43 4.10 -16.82
N TRP A 50 23.22 4.30 -16.29
CA TRP A 50 22.17 3.28 -16.15
C TRP A 50 22.46 2.14 -15.17
N THR A 51 23.56 2.19 -14.42
CA THR A 51 23.82 1.24 -13.33
C THR A 51 23.20 1.74 -12.03
N TYR A 52 22.57 0.83 -11.29
CA TYR A 52 21.94 1.13 -10.00
C TYR A 52 22.14 -0.04 -9.05
N TYR A 53 22.32 0.27 -7.77
CA TYR A 53 22.25 -0.71 -6.70
C TYR A 53 20.91 -0.59 -5.99
N TYR A 54 20.38 -1.72 -5.53
CA TYR A 54 19.18 -1.75 -4.70
C TYR A 54 19.62 -2.05 -3.28
N LEU A 55 19.54 -1.03 -2.42
CA LEU A 55 19.80 -1.21 -1.01
C LEU A 55 18.51 -1.71 -0.36
N TYR A 56 18.58 -2.92 0.16
CA TYR A 56 17.56 -3.50 1.01
C TYR A 56 17.92 -3.16 2.45
N VAL A 57 16.94 -2.69 3.22
CA VAL A 57 17.11 -2.40 4.65
C VAL A 57 15.95 -3.02 5.40
N ILE A 58 16.26 -3.69 6.50
CA ILE A 58 15.31 -4.11 7.53
C ILE A 58 15.60 -3.27 8.78
N LEU A 59 14.58 -2.59 9.26
CA LEU A 59 14.65 -1.65 10.36
C LEU A 59 13.72 -2.07 11.49
N GLU A 60 14.26 -2.17 12.69
CA GLU A 60 13.51 -2.33 13.93
C GLU A 60 12.87 -0.98 14.28
N ILE A 61 11.54 -0.93 14.36
CA ILE A 61 10.83 0.37 14.32
C ILE A 61 10.84 1.12 15.66
N TYR A 62 11.07 0.42 16.78
CA TYR A 62 11.08 1.01 18.11
C TYR A 62 12.37 1.81 18.36
N SER A 63 13.53 1.22 18.13
CA SER A 63 14.86 1.82 18.31
C SER A 63 15.43 2.48 17.06
N ARG A 64 14.82 2.23 15.89
CA ARG A 64 15.33 2.68 14.56
C ARG A 64 16.67 2.07 14.18
N SER A 65 17.01 0.92 14.74
CA SER A 65 18.23 0.20 14.42
C SER A 65 18.07 -0.62 13.14
N VAL A 66 19.11 -0.62 12.29
CA VAL A 66 19.19 -1.50 11.13
C VAL A 66 19.57 -2.89 11.60
N VAL A 67 18.79 -3.89 11.21
CA VAL A 67 19.01 -5.31 11.55
C VAL A 67 19.35 -6.17 10.34
N GLY A 68 19.22 -5.63 9.12
CA GLY A 68 19.55 -6.31 7.87
C GLY A 68 19.34 -5.46 6.64
#